data_AF-B8BVM1-F1
#
_entry.id   AF-B8BVM1-F1
#
_cell.length_a   1.000
_cell.length_b   1.000
_cell.length_c   1.000
_cell.angle_alpha   90.00
_cell.angle_beta   90.00
_cell.angle_gamma   90.00
#
_symmetry.space_group_name_H-M   'P 1'
#
loop_
_entity.id
_entity.type
_entity.pdbx_description
1 polymer ?
#
loop_
_entity_poly.entity_id
_entity_poly.type
_entity_poly.pdbx_seq_one_letter_code
_entity_poly.pdbx_strand_id
1 'polypeptide(L)'
;MVQKASEAEEIKKRTEQVEVEVLRTEQNTVPGGRPSLNDMKQVMRRTQRKLSSEVDYEKYGKALEESCRCLMDDPRVYRINDYAGGSQGVYGLSIPEKLFWRGYVLENDITREEDSEYATGRPSMPEFMDMNIQTLRNGKITDDPCPVLWHGGCGGVGDDEPPPDSNPMCPLSLMMAYEEASVGKVTPVVSDFDCFLLGTRGVQYRHPYESKVLNMLNWCIDEIEGILASPQEEVGWTRRWLEVKKKVCFGKMHSEVPEFGFADPQSYAVMKAAVRRLRGNGAVRHGPECFNYAFPQELDDKYLVISETLPGQVPWKYVDSDELIGILCDKVDEGFTFPLNPKWILCDEGWKRVYDKLVVSTSPHVQDSIAIWYPPMVQDRIADIASKYPCGFGKTNPTTGSNEVSVDLAEHELRQYKTYRDGRDKLKMALKRVGSPNANLFSATLQLLQAAKKEKSDNSNTDQTPSQLYGSLYDKTSKPSQIDDSSLTCTSDGTNSVTIDSLQSMSPRLRRRGSIASLLPKQMRKVVYRRFNSTSGLNEDKE
;
A
#
# COMPACT_ATOMS: atom_id res chain seq x y z
N MET A 1 -18.58 1.83 22.42
CA MET A 1 -18.79 2.45 21.09
C MET A 1 -20.26 2.51 20.70
N VAL A 2 -21.02 1.40 20.73
CA VAL A 2 -22.46 1.39 20.39
C VAL A 2 -23.26 2.41 21.21
N GLN A 3 -23.04 2.47 22.52
CA GLN A 3 -23.68 3.47 23.39
C GLN A 3 -23.37 4.91 22.95
N LYS A 4 -22.08 5.24 22.73
CA LYS A 4 -21.66 6.56 22.25
C LYS A 4 -22.28 6.92 20.89
N ALA A 5 -22.41 5.95 19.98
CA ALA A 5 -23.10 6.15 18.70
C ALA A 5 -24.59 6.47 18.90
N SER A 6 -25.26 5.76 19.82
CA SER A 6 -26.67 5.99 20.15
C SER A 6 -26.89 7.37 20.77
N GLU A 7 -26.06 7.76 21.73
CA GLU A 7 -26.10 9.09 22.37
C GLU A 7 -25.86 10.21 21.35
N ALA A 8 -24.87 10.03 20.46
CA ALA A 8 -24.59 10.96 19.39
C ALA A 8 -25.77 11.10 18.40
N GLU A 9 -26.42 10.00 18.06
CA GLU A 9 -27.58 10.00 17.17
C GLU A 9 -28.81 10.65 17.81
N GLU A 10 -29.00 10.50 19.11
CA GLU A 10 -30.04 11.20 19.86
C GLU A 10 -29.81 12.72 19.86
N ILE A 11 -28.57 13.16 20.09
CA ILE A 11 -28.21 14.58 20.01
C ILE A 11 -28.50 15.12 18.59
N LYS A 12 -28.12 14.39 17.55
CA LYS A 12 -28.38 14.80 16.15
C LYS A 12 -29.88 14.96 15.88
N LYS A 13 -30.68 13.95 16.22
CA LYS A 13 -32.14 13.98 16.03
C LYS A 13 -32.79 15.13 16.78
N ARG A 14 -32.36 15.38 18.03
CA ARG A 14 -32.87 16.49 18.83
C ARG A 14 -32.53 17.84 18.19
N THR A 15 -31.30 18.03 17.73
CA THR A 15 -30.90 19.25 17.02
C THR A 15 -31.71 19.44 15.74
N GLU A 16 -31.84 18.41 14.90
CA GLU A 16 -32.63 18.47 13.66
C GLU A 16 -34.11 18.79 13.94
N GLN A 17 -34.68 18.24 15.01
CA GLN A 17 -36.05 18.55 15.43
C GLN A 17 -36.22 20.02 15.81
N VAL A 18 -35.27 20.58 16.58
CA VAL A 18 -35.26 22.01 16.93
C VAL A 18 -35.12 22.87 15.67
N GLU A 19 -34.24 22.50 14.74
CA GLU A 19 -34.09 23.24 13.48
C GLU A 19 -35.39 23.26 12.66
N VAL A 20 -36.05 22.11 12.54
CA VAL A 20 -37.35 21.99 11.84
C VAL A 20 -38.44 22.79 12.55
N GLU A 21 -38.49 22.78 13.88
CA GLU A 21 -39.47 23.52 14.67
C GLU A 21 -39.28 25.04 14.53
N VAL A 22 -38.04 25.53 14.59
CA VAL A 22 -37.71 26.94 14.36
C VAL A 22 -38.10 27.36 12.94
N LEU A 23 -37.78 26.54 11.93
CA LEU A 23 -38.12 26.83 10.54
C LEU A 23 -39.64 26.84 10.30
N ARG A 24 -40.39 25.88 10.85
CA ARG A 24 -41.86 25.83 10.76
C ARG A 24 -42.49 27.03 11.45
N THR A 25 -41.98 27.40 12.62
CA THR A 25 -42.47 28.57 13.38
C THR A 25 -42.28 29.84 12.57
N GLU A 26 -41.09 30.05 11.98
CA GLU A 26 -40.83 31.22 11.13
C GLU A 26 -41.64 31.21 9.84
N GLN A 27 -41.84 30.04 9.20
CA GLN A 27 -42.69 29.90 8.02
C GLN A 27 -44.14 30.33 8.30
N ASN A 28 -44.68 29.96 9.46
CA ASN A 28 -46.03 30.35 9.87
C ASN A 28 -46.18 31.85 10.19
N THR A 29 -45.07 32.57 10.39
CA THR A 29 -45.10 34.03 10.60
C THR A 29 -45.12 34.84 9.30
N VAL A 30 -44.90 34.20 8.15
CA VAL A 30 -44.95 34.87 6.85
C VAL A 30 -46.42 35.03 6.41
N PRO A 31 -46.93 36.26 6.24
CA PRO A 31 -48.30 36.48 5.76
C PRO A 31 -48.53 35.81 4.41
N GLY A 32 -49.74 35.31 4.12
CA GLY A 32 -50.08 34.53 2.92
C GLY A 32 -49.95 35.21 1.55
N GLY A 33 -49.26 36.35 1.45
CA GLY A 33 -48.87 37.01 0.21
C GLY A 33 -47.46 36.60 -0.24
N ARG A 34 -47.08 36.94 -1.48
CA ARG A 34 -45.72 36.69 -1.99
C ARG A 34 -44.72 37.54 -1.19
N PRO A 35 -43.83 36.95 -0.37
CA PRO A 35 -42.94 37.73 0.48
C PRO A 35 -41.97 38.55 -0.39
N SER A 36 -41.71 39.79 0.02
CA SER A 36 -40.67 40.59 -0.63
C SER A 36 -39.28 40.02 -0.30
N LEU A 37 -38.28 40.38 -1.10
CA LEU A 37 -36.88 40.01 -0.83
C LEU A 37 -36.41 40.48 0.57
N ASN A 38 -36.93 41.62 1.04
CA ASN A 38 -36.60 42.15 2.36
C ASN A 38 -37.25 41.33 3.48
N ASP A 39 -38.49 40.87 3.28
CA ASP A 39 -39.17 39.98 4.24
C ASP A 39 -38.40 38.66 4.38
N MET A 40 -37.97 38.08 3.25
CA MET A 40 -37.15 36.87 3.29
C MET A 40 -35.83 37.08 4.04
N LYS A 41 -35.12 38.19 3.79
CA LYS A 41 -33.88 38.52 4.51
C LYS A 41 -34.12 38.68 6.01
N GLN A 42 -35.24 39.30 6.40
CA GLN A 42 -35.57 39.51 7.81
C GLN A 42 -35.97 38.21 8.50
N VAL A 43 -36.72 37.33 7.83
CA VAL A 43 -37.02 35.97 8.31
C VAL A 43 -35.73 35.20 8.49
N MET A 44 -34.84 35.16 7.48
CA MET A 44 -33.55 34.46 7.59
C MET A 44 -32.70 34.94 8.77
N ARG A 45 -32.62 36.26 9.02
CA ARG A 45 -31.89 36.79 10.18
C ARG A 45 -32.53 36.40 11.51
N ARG A 46 -33.85 36.34 11.60
CA ARG A 46 -34.58 35.90 12.80
C ARG A 46 -34.39 34.42 13.04
N THR A 47 -34.57 33.59 12.01
CA THR A 47 -34.28 32.16 12.03
C THR A 47 -32.86 31.90 12.48
N GLN A 48 -31.86 32.57 11.89
CA GLN A 48 -30.46 32.38 12.25
C GLN A 48 -30.20 32.72 13.73
N ARG A 49 -30.74 33.83 14.26
CA ARG A 49 -30.58 34.17 15.67
C ARG A 49 -31.21 33.15 16.60
N LYS A 50 -32.44 32.69 16.29
CA LYS A 50 -33.14 31.66 17.07
C LYS A 50 -32.37 30.34 17.06
N LEU A 51 -31.93 29.89 15.89
CA LEU A 51 -31.08 28.70 15.75
C LEU A 51 -29.79 28.84 16.56
N SER A 52 -29.09 29.97 16.46
CA SER A 52 -27.86 30.18 17.25
C SER A 52 -28.08 30.24 18.76
N SER A 53 -29.28 30.57 19.24
CA SER A 53 -29.60 30.55 20.69
C SER A 53 -30.16 29.22 21.18
N GLU A 54 -30.85 28.47 20.32
CA GLU A 54 -31.56 27.24 20.68
C GLU A 54 -30.75 25.97 20.36
N VAL A 55 -29.84 26.04 19.38
CA VAL A 55 -29.00 24.92 18.95
C VAL A 55 -27.57 25.12 19.44
N ASP A 56 -27.10 24.17 20.25
CA ASP A 56 -25.69 24.04 20.59
C ASP A 56 -24.95 23.35 19.43
N TYR A 57 -24.49 24.16 18.48
CA TYR A 57 -23.77 23.67 17.29
C TYR A 57 -22.41 23.04 17.62
N GLU A 58 -21.80 23.37 18.76
CA GLU A 58 -20.56 22.72 19.21
C GLU A 58 -20.85 21.29 19.66
N LYS A 59 -21.87 21.11 20.50
CA LYS A 59 -22.33 19.77 20.92
C LYS A 59 -22.83 18.94 19.74
N TYR A 60 -23.55 19.55 18.81
CA TYR A 60 -23.96 18.89 17.56
C TYR A 60 -22.76 18.49 16.71
N GLY A 61 -21.74 19.35 16.57
CA GLY A 61 -20.50 19.05 15.87
C GLY A 61 -19.77 17.84 16.49
N LYS A 62 -19.59 17.84 17.82
CA LYS A 62 -19.00 16.71 18.56
C LYS A 62 -19.81 15.42 18.40
N ALA A 63 -21.14 15.51 18.45
CA ALA A 63 -22.02 14.38 18.20
C ALA A 63 -21.91 13.87 16.76
N LEU A 64 -21.77 14.75 15.77
CA LEU A 64 -21.57 14.34 14.38
C LEU A 64 -20.22 13.62 14.20
N GLU A 65 -19.15 14.14 14.79
CA GLU A 65 -17.84 13.49 14.79
C GLU A 65 -17.89 12.12 15.47
N GLU A 66 -18.48 12.04 16.66
CA GLU A 66 -18.59 10.78 17.41
C GLU A 66 -19.52 9.78 16.71
N SER A 67 -20.61 10.25 16.10
CA SER A 67 -21.48 9.44 15.24
C SER A 67 -20.67 8.89 14.07
N CYS A 68 -19.93 9.71 13.32
CA CYS A 68 -19.06 9.24 12.24
C CYS A 68 -17.99 8.26 12.73
N ARG A 69 -17.40 8.49 13.90
CA ARG A 69 -16.37 7.65 14.52
C ARG A 69 -16.93 6.30 14.99
N CYS A 70 -18.14 6.26 15.55
CA CYS A 70 -18.74 5.06 16.11
C CYS A 70 -19.78 4.39 15.21
N LEU A 71 -20.14 4.99 14.07
CA LEU A 71 -21.08 4.41 13.12
C LEU A 71 -20.49 3.16 12.47
N MET A 72 -21.15 2.03 12.69
CA MET A 72 -20.81 0.72 12.13
C MET A 72 -22.10 0.02 11.74
N ASP A 73 -22.11 -0.67 10.59
CA ASP A 73 -23.29 -1.41 10.12
C ASP A 73 -23.59 -2.60 11.06
N ASP A 74 -22.54 -3.29 11.51
CA ASP A 74 -22.62 -4.38 12.49
C ASP A 74 -21.51 -4.22 13.53
N PRO A 75 -21.84 -3.99 14.83
CA PRO A 75 -20.85 -3.85 15.89
C PRO A 75 -20.46 -5.19 16.54
N ARG A 76 -21.04 -6.32 16.13
CA ARG A 76 -20.82 -7.62 16.79
C ARG A 76 -19.43 -8.17 16.47
N VAL A 77 -18.83 -8.81 17.48
CA VAL A 77 -17.60 -9.60 17.33
C VAL A 77 -17.98 -11.08 17.27
N TYR A 78 -17.49 -11.78 16.25
CA TYR A 78 -17.75 -13.20 16.07
C TYR A 78 -16.50 -14.01 16.32
N ARG A 79 -16.63 -15.16 16.96
CA ARG A 79 -15.53 -16.12 17.03
C ARG A 79 -15.46 -16.93 15.74
N ILE A 80 -14.24 -17.20 15.29
CA ILE A 80 -13.91 -18.02 14.12
C ILE A 80 -13.15 -19.23 14.65
N ASN A 81 -13.76 -20.41 14.56
CA ASN A 81 -13.15 -21.66 15.01
C ASN A 81 -12.74 -22.55 13.83
N ASP A 82 -12.87 -22.06 12.60
CA ASP A 82 -12.65 -22.82 11.37
C ASP A 82 -11.23 -23.40 11.30
N TYR A 83 -10.25 -22.75 11.94
CA TYR A 83 -8.85 -23.18 11.96
C TYR A 83 -8.49 -24.01 13.21
N ALA A 84 -9.41 -24.18 14.16
CA ALA A 84 -9.12 -24.82 15.44
C ALA A 84 -8.83 -26.32 15.29
N GLY A 85 -9.43 -26.96 14.29
CA GLY A 85 -9.18 -28.37 13.95
C GLY A 85 -7.99 -28.58 12.99
N GLY A 86 -7.36 -27.49 12.52
CA GLY A 86 -6.19 -27.56 11.65
C GLY A 86 -4.91 -27.88 12.41
N SER A 87 -3.83 -28.18 11.68
CA SER A 87 -2.50 -28.49 12.27
C SER A 87 -1.91 -27.34 13.10
N GLN A 88 -2.40 -26.12 12.94
CA GLN A 88 -1.97 -24.96 13.73
C GLN A 88 -2.75 -24.80 15.05
N GLY A 89 -3.96 -25.35 15.15
CA GLY A 89 -4.81 -25.19 16.34
C GLY A 89 -5.14 -23.72 16.66
N VAL A 90 -5.38 -22.89 15.64
CA VAL A 90 -5.56 -21.43 15.80
C VAL A 90 -7.04 -21.06 15.78
N TYR A 91 -7.38 -19.92 16.35
CA TYR A 91 -8.73 -19.38 16.45
C TYR A 91 -8.75 -17.98 15.83
N GLY A 92 -9.92 -17.38 15.69
CA GLY A 92 -10.01 -16.01 15.22
C GLY A 92 -11.23 -15.28 15.74
N LEU A 93 -11.25 -13.98 15.50
CA LEU A 93 -12.32 -13.05 15.73
C LEU A 93 -12.63 -12.36 14.41
N SER A 94 -13.90 -12.33 14.03
CA SER A 94 -14.39 -11.34 13.08
C SER A 94 -14.75 -10.08 13.86
N ILE A 95 -13.95 -9.04 13.77
CA ILE A 95 -14.10 -7.76 14.47
C ILE A 95 -14.38 -6.65 13.45
N PRO A 96 -15.39 -5.80 13.67
CA PRO A 96 -15.59 -4.61 12.86
C PRO A 96 -14.37 -3.66 12.94
N GLU A 97 -13.92 -3.14 11.80
CA GLU A 97 -12.70 -2.33 11.67
C GLU A 97 -12.49 -1.29 12.76
N LYS A 98 -13.48 -0.40 12.93
CA LYS A 98 -13.36 0.73 13.86
C LYS A 98 -13.32 0.25 15.31
N LEU A 99 -14.01 -0.86 15.62
CA LEU A 99 -13.99 -1.46 16.95
C LEU A 99 -12.61 -2.06 17.24
N PHE A 100 -12.02 -2.77 16.27
CA PHE A 100 -10.65 -3.27 16.37
C PHE A 100 -9.66 -2.13 16.61
N TRP A 101 -9.67 -1.10 15.74
CA TRP A 101 -8.71 -0.01 15.86
C TRP A 101 -8.84 0.75 17.18
N ARG A 102 -10.07 1.03 17.61
CA ARG A 102 -10.29 1.72 18.88
C ARG A 102 -9.89 0.87 20.07
N GLY A 103 -10.44 -0.34 20.19
CA GLY A 103 -10.27 -1.15 21.40
C GLY A 103 -8.92 -1.88 21.50
N TYR A 104 -8.26 -2.14 20.37
CA TYR A 104 -7.03 -2.94 20.32
C TYR A 104 -5.78 -2.09 20.06
N VAL A 105 -5.89 -0.98 19.32
CA VAL A 105 -4.71 -0.18 18.94
C VAL A 105 -4.67 1.14 19.72
N LEU A 106 -5.71 1.96 19.63
CA LEU A 106 -5.69 3.33 20.18
C LEU A 106 -5.68 3.41 21.71
N GLU A 107 -6.13 2.36 22.41
CA GLU A 107 -6.21 2.34 23.88
C GLU A 107 -4.99 1.64 24.50
N ASN A 108 -4.06 1.13 23.70
CA ASN A 108 -2.84 0.48 24.16
C ASN A 108 -1.62 1.39 23.91
N ASP A 109 -0.63 1.28 24.79
CA ASP A 109 0.68 1.91 24.56
C ASP A 109 1.41 1.12 23.46
N ILE A 110 1.86 1.85 22.43
CA ILE A 110 2.59 1.32 21.28
C ILE A 110 4.00 1.90 21.20
N THR A 111 4.45 2.54 22.27
CA THR A 111 5.82 3.04 22.41
C THR A 111 6.78 1.85 22.33
N ARG A 112 7.84 2.01 21.53
CA ARG A 112 8.90 1.01 21.38
C ARG A 112 10.08 1.50 22.20
N GLU A 113 10.36 0.80 23.28
CA GLU A 113 11.57 1.06 24.07
C GLU A 113 12.80 0.72 23.22
N GLU A 114 13.85 1.54 23.33
CA GLU A 114 15.15 1.25 22.73
C GLU A 114 15.64 -0.13 23.23
N ASP A 115 16.27 -0.89 22.35
CA ASP A 115 16.77 -2.26 22.60
C ASP A 115 15.70 -3.33 22.93
N SER A 116 14.41 -3.01 22.89
CA SER A 116 13.37 -4.03 22.98
C SER A 116 13.34 -4.93 21.73
N GLU A 117 12.75 -6.13 21.84
CA GLU A 117 12.50 -6.99 20.67
C GLU A 117 11.67 -6.28 19.58
N TYR A 118 10.82 -5.33 20.00
CA TYR A 118 9.99 -4.49 19.14
C TYR A 118 10.75 -3.29 18.54
N ALA A 119 11.99 -3.02 18.97
CA ALA A 119 12.85 -1.97 18.41
C ALA A 119 13.52 -2.39 17.09
N THR A 120 13.41 -3.67 16.71
CA THR A 120 14.02 -4.20 15.50
C THR A 120 13.18 -3.93 14.24
N GLY A 121 13.85 -3.86 13.09
CA GLY A 121 13.22 -3.70 11.77
C GLY A 121 13.17 -2.25 11.27
N ARG A 122 12.71 -2.09 10.03
CA ARG A 122 12.50 -0.76 9.43
C ARG A 122 11.35 -0.05 10.15
N PRO A 123 11.50 1.23 10.55
CA PRO A 123 10.37 2.02 11.04
C PRO A 123 9.20 1.94 10.06
N SER A 124 8.05 1.46 10.52
CA SER A 124 6.86 1.41 9.69
C SER A 124 6.39 2.84 9.44
N MET A 125 6.37 3.26 8.17
CA MET A 125 5.73 4.51 7.78
C MET A 125 4.20 4.37 7.91
N PRO A 126 3.46 5.40 8.37
CA PRO A 126 2.00 5.36 8.51
C PRO A 126 1.28 4.91 7.23
N GLU A 127 1.86 5.18 6.08
CA GLU A 127 1.29 4.87 4.77
C GLU A 127 1.38 3.37 4.45
N PHE A 128 2.44 2.68 4.90
CA PHE A 128 2.51 1.22 4.83
C PHE A 128 1.43 0.57 5.71
N MET A 129 1.14 1.15 6.87
CA MET A 129 0.03 0.70 7.70
C MET A 129 -1.31 0.92 6.99
N ASP A 130 -1.51 2.07 6.36
CA ASP A 130 -2.74 2.31 5.59
C ASP A 130 -2.83 1.38 4.37
N MET A 131 -1.72 1.04 3.69
CA MET A 131 -1.70 0.03 2.64
C MET A 131 -2.12 -1.35 3.17
N ASN A 132 -1.57 -1.79 4.29
CA ASN A 132 -1.95 -3.04 4.95
C ASN A 132 -3.44 -3.05 5.34
N ILE A 133 -3.93 -1.96 5.93
CA ILE A 133 -5.34 -1.76 6.29
C ILE A 133 -6.23 -1.78 5.03
N GLN A 134 -5.82 -1.15 3.94
CA GLN A 134 -6.55 -1.20 2.67
C GLN A 134 -6.59 -2.60 2.09
N THR A 135 -5.49 -3.36 2.17
CA THR A 135 -5.45 -4.77 1.77
C THR A 135 -6.48 -5.59 2.55
N LEU A 136 -6.60 -5.38 3.87
CA LEU A 136 -7.65 -6.00 4.70
C LEU A 136 -9.07 -5.61 4.26
N ARG A 137 -9.28 -4.38 3.76
CA ARG A 137 -10.60 -3.87 3.29
C ARG A 137 -11.00 -4.35 1.89
N ASN A 138 -10.08 -4.96 1.15
CA ASN A 138 -10.35 -5.44 -0.21
C ASN A 138 -10.70 -6.94 -0.25
N GLY A 139 -10.98 -7.54 0.92
CA GLY A 139 -11.14 -8.99 1.10
C GLY A 139 -12.16 -9.66 0.15
N LYS A 140 -11.75 -10.82 -0.37
CA LYS A 140 -12.47 -11.80 -1.22
C LYS A 140 -13.14 -11.24 -2.48
N ILE A 141 -12.34 -10.71 -3.41
CA ILE A 141 -12.78 -10.50 -4.80
C ILE A 141 -12.48 -11.73 -5.67
N THR A 142 -11.57 -12.61 -5.23
CA THR A 142 -11.00 -13.72 -6.02
C THR A 142 -10.80 -14.98 -5.17
N ASP A 143 -10.35 -16.07 -5.79
CA ASP A 143 -9.89 -17.32 -5.14
C ASP A 143 -8.55 -17.14 -4.36
N ASP A 144 -8.04 -15.91 -4.27
CA ASP A 144 -6.78 -15.60 -3.59
C ASP A 144 -6.92 -15.71 -2.06
N PRO A 145 -5.81 -16.01 -1.34
CA PRO A 145 -5.80 -16.04 0.11
C PRO A 145 -6.31 -14.72 0.71
N CYS A 146 -7.19 -14.80 1.72
CA CYS A 146 -7.78 -13.60 2.31
C CYS A 146 -6.76 -12.95 3.26
N PRO A 147 -6.43 -11.66 3.12
CA PRO A 147 -5.56 -10.99 4.09
C PRO A 147 -6.26 -10.90 5.45
N VAL A 148 -5.53 -11.20 6.51
CA VAL A 148 -5.98 -11.17 7.91
C VAL A 148 -4.86 -10.61 8.79
N LEU A 149 -5.20 -10.30 10.04
CA LEU A 149 -4.20 -9.98 11.06
C LEU A 149 -3.92 -11.22 11.91
N TRP A 150 -2.65 -11.46 12.20
CA TRP A 150 -2.18 -12.53 13.07
C TRP A 150 -1.51 -11.95 14.31
N HIS A 151 -1.80 -12.50 15.48
CA HIS A 151 -1.12 -12.11 16.73
C HIS A 151 0.04 -13.06 17.04
N GLY A 152 1.28 -12.55 16.95
CA GLY A 152 2.50 -13.32 17.19
C GLY A 152 2.85 -13.59 18.66
N GLY A 153 2.35 -12.78 19.59
CA GLY A 153 2.75 -12.81 21.01
C GLY A 153 2.11 -13.89 21.87
N CYS A 154 1.47 -14.91 21.27
CA CYS A 154 0.73 -15.96 22.00
C CYS A 154 1.41 -17.34 21.95
N GLY A 155 2.73 -17.42 21.69
CA GLY A 155 3.49 -18.68 21.60
C GLY A 155 3.46 -19.37 20.23
N GLY A 156 4.40 -20.30 20.01
CA GLY A 156 4.65 -21.01 18.75
C GLY A 156 3.84 -22.30 18.61
N VAL A 157 3.64 -22.77 17.38
CA VAL A 157 2.92 -24.03 17.10
C VAL A 157 3.66 -25.19 17.76
N GLY A 158 3.00 -25.87 18.71
CA GLY A 158 3.59 -26.97 19.49
C GLY A 158 3.86 -26.63 20.95
N ASP A 159 3.80 -25.35 21.34
CA ASP A 159 3.90 -24.95 22.74
C ASP A 159 2.59 -25.28 23.47
N ASP A 160 2.70 -25.97 24.61
CA ASP A 160 1.56 -26.39 25.44
C ASP A 160 0.95 -25.20 26.21
N GLU A 161 1.78 -24.21 26.58
CA GLU A 161 1.38 -23.01 27.32
C GLU A 161 1.99 -21.77 26.66
N PRO A 162 1.32 -20.60 26.74
CA PRO A 162 1.91 -19.37 26.24
C PRO A 162 3.10 -18.97 27.13
N PRO A 163 4.02 -18.16 26.61
CA PRO A 163 4.98 -17.46 27.45
C PRO A 163 4.28 -16.75 28.63
N PRO A 164 4.85 -16.77 29.84
CA PRO A 164 4.25 -16.16 31.04
C PRO A 164 3.92 -14.67 30.88
N ASP A 165 4.64 -14.01 29.98
CA ASP A 165 4.55 -12.59 29.61
C ASP A 165 3.69 -12.34 28.35
N SER A 166 3.01 -13.37 27.84
CA SER A 166 2.13 -13.23 26.69
C SER A 166 1.00 -12.22 26.94
N ASN A 167 0.92 -11.22 26.07
CA ASN A 167 -0.18 -10.26 26.07
C ASN A 167 -0.96 -10.38 24.75
N PRO A 168 -2.10 -11.11 24.71
CA PRO A 168 -2.91 -11.27 23.50
C PRO A 168 -3.61 -9.98 23.06
N MET A 169 -3.46 -8.89 23.82
CA MET A 169 -3.95 -7.54 23.50
C MET A 169 -2.81 -6.59 23.10
N CYS A 170 -1.59 -7.09 22.89
CA CYS A 170 -0.45 -6.29 22.50
C CYS A 170 -0.50 -5.95 21.00
N PRO A 171 -0.73 -4.69 20.60
CA PRO A 171 -0.73 -4.32 19.19
C PRO A 171 0.66 -4.44 18.53
N LEU A 172 1.75 -4.42 19.30
CA LEU A 172 3.11 -4.55 18.76
C LEU A 172 3.39 -5.94 18.17
N SER A 173 2.61 -6.95 18.56
CA SER A 173 2.75 -8.32 18.04
C SER A 173 1.82 -8.63 16.86
N LEU A 174 1.10 -7.64 16.34
CA LEU A 174 0.23 -7.82 15.16
C LEU A 174 1.05 -7.88 13.88
N MET A 175 0.81 -8.92 13.09
CA MET A 175 1.43 -9.15 11.79
C MET A 175 0.38 -9.31 10.71
N MET A 176 0.72 -8.92 9.49
CA MET A 176 -0.07 -9.29 8.33
C MET A 176 0.04 -10.80 8.09
N ALA A 177 -1.06 -11.42 7.69
CA ALA A 177 -1.12 -12.83 7.38
C ALA A 177 -2.13 -13.10 6.26
N TYR A 178 -2.09 -14.31 5.68
CA TYR A 178 -3.09 -14.78 4.74
C TYR A 178 -3.81 -16.00 5.27
N GLU A 179 -5.14 -15.98 5.17
CA GLU A 179 -6.04 -17.11 5.34
C GLU A 179 -6.02 -17.96 4.05
N GLU A 180 -5.34 -19.10 4.10
CA GLU A 180 -5.27 -20.11 3.05
C GLU A 180 -6.44 -21.09 3.20
N ALA A 181 -7.63 -20.66 2.74
CA ALA A 181 -8.89 -21.38 2.97
C ALA A 181 -8.89 -22.83 2.47
N SER A 182 -8.13 -23.15 1.41
CA SER A 182 -8.01 -24.51 0.88
C SER A 182 -7.29 -25.48 1.83
N VAL A 183 -6.47 -24.96 2.75
CA VAL A 183 -5.66 -25.75 3.69
C VAL A 183 -6.11 -25.53 5.15
N GLY A 184 -7.04 -24.59 5.39
CA GLY A 184 -7.49 -24.23 6.74
C GLY A 184 -6.36 -23.62 7.58
N LYS A 185 -5.42 -22.95 6.93
CA LYS A 185 -4.19 -22.42 7.53
C LYS A 185 -4.18 -20.89 7.50
N VAL A 186 -3.53 -20.28 8.49
CA VAL A 186 -3.22 -18.86 8.49
C VAL A 186 -1.70 -18.69 8.58
N THR A 187 -1.10 -18.04 7.59
CA THR A 187 0.35 -17.89 7.48
C THR A 187 0.73 -16.41 7.57
N PRO A 188 1.52 -15.97 8.57
CA PRO A 188 2.06 -14.62 8.60
C PRO A 188 2.99 -14.41 7.40
N VAL A 189 3.02 -13.18 6.89
CA VAL A 189 3.75 -12.86 5.67
C VAL A 189 5.07 -12.17 5.94
N VAL A 190 6.02 -12.44 5.06
CA VAL A 190 7.30 -11.74 4.97
C VAL A 190 7.50 -11.23 3.53
N SER A 191 8.45 -10.33 3.36
CA SER A 191 8.87 -9.85 2.04
C SER A 191 9.32 -11.02 1.16
N ASP A 192 8.99 -10.94 -0.13
CA ASP A 192 9.54 -11.81 -1.17
C ASP A 192 10.93 -11.34 -1.63
N PHE A 193 11.52 -12.13 -2.52
CA PHE A 193 12.68 -11.74 -3.30
C PHE A 193 12.22 -11.06 -4.58
N ASP A 194 12.51 -9.77 -4.66
CA ASP A 194 12.27 -8.97 -5.85
C ASP A 194 13.41 -9.26 -6.84
N CYS A 195 13.05 -9.85 -7.99
CA CYS A 195 14.05 -10.21 -8.98
C CYS A 195 14.50 -8.95 -9.72
N PHE A 196 15.74 -8.51 -9.53
CA PHE A 196 16.23 -7.31 -10.22
C PHE A 196 16.29 -7.50 -11.75
N LEU A 197 17.04 -8.50 -12.23
CA LEU A 197 17.07 -8.92 -13.63
C LEU A 197 17.46 -10.40 -13.76
N LEU A 198 17.21 -10.99 -14.94
CA LEU A 198 17.60 -12.35 -15.29
C LEU A 198 18.55 -12.33 -16.50
N GLY A 199 19.75 -12.87 -16.32
CA GLY A 199 20.71 -13.12 -17.40
C GLY A 199 20.61 -14.54 -17.96
N THR A 200 20.60 -14.68 -19.28
CA THR A 200 20.59 -15.99 -19.96
C THR A 200 21.75 -16.11 -20.94
N ARG A 201 22.21 -17.34 -21.20
CA ARG A 201 23.26 -17.64 -22.18
C ARG A 201 22.78 -18.72 -23.13
N GLY A 202 22.92 -18.48 -24.44
CA GLY A 202 22.52 -19.43 -25.48
C GLY A 202 21.01 -19.63 -25.64
N VAL A 203 20.19 -18.77 -25.01
CA VAL A 203 18.73 -18.77 -25.16
C VAL A 203 18.34 -17.97 -26.41
N GLN A 204 17.46 -18.53 -27.23
CA GLN A 204 16.94 -17.85 -28.42
C GLN A 204 15.61 -17.18 -28.12
N TYR A 205 15.57 -15.86 -28.26
CA TYR A 205 14.35 -15.08 -28.18
C TYR A 205 13.77 -14.99 -29.59
N ARG A 206 12.62 -15.61 -29.83
CA ARG A 206 12.01 -15.71 -31.18
C ARG A 206 10.75 -14.88 -31.36
N HIS A 207 10.22 -14.38 -30.26
CA HIS A 207 8.95 -13.66 -30.26
C HIS A 207 9.21 -12.20 -29.91
N PRO A 208 8.82 -11.25 -30.78
CA PRO A 208 8.89 -9.85 -30.43
C PRO A 208 7.97 -9.57 -29.24
N TYR A 209 8.18 -8.43 -28.58
CA TYR A 209 7.23 -7.96 -27.58
C TYR A 209 5.80 -7.92 -28.12
N GLU A 210 4.85 -8.28 -27.26
CA GLU A 210 3.47 -7.90 -27.48
C GLU A 210 3.36 -6.38 -27.59
N SER A 211 2.48 -5.88 -28.45
CA SER A 211 2.33 -4.44 -28.68
C SER A 211 2.06 -3.65 -27.38
N LYS A 212 1.42 -4.27 -26.39
CA LYS A 212 1.20 -3.66 -25.07
C LYS A 212 2.50 -3.39 -24.31
N VAL A 213 3.43 -4.35 -24.32
CA VAL A 213 4.74 -4.24 -23.65
C VAL A 213 5.58 -3.18 -24.36
N LEU A 214 5.63 -3.23 -25.69
CA LEU A 214 6.37 -2.24 -26.48
C LEU A 214 5.80 -0.82 -26.32
N ASN A 215 4.47 -0.66 -26.27
CA ASN A 215 3.84 0.63 -26.00
C ASN A 215 4.18 1.15 -24.60
N MET A 216 4.23 0.27 -23.60
CA MET A 216 4.63 0.65 -22.24
C MET A 216 6.11 1.04 -22.16
N LEU A 217 6.98 0.33 -22.88
CA LEU A 217 8.40 0.66 -23.01
C LEU A 217 8.60 2.05 -23.65
N ASN A 218 7.95 2.30 -24.78
CA ASN A 218 8.03 3.59 -25.47
C ASN A 218 7.48 4.73 -24.58
N TRP A 219 6.34 4.51 -23.92
CA TRP A 219 5.80 5.48 -22.97
C TRP A 219 6.78 5.76 -21.83
N CYS A 220 7.41 4.73 -21.25
CA CYS A 220 8.42 4.91 -20.21
C CYS A 220 9.58 5.78 -20.69
N ILE A 221 10.10 5.52 -21.90
CA ILE A 221 11.18 6.31 -22.51
C ILE A 221 10.77 7.78 -22.72
N ASP A 222 9.56 8.03 -23.22
CA ASP A 222 9.06 9.39 -23.45
C ASP A 222 8.91 10.18 -22.14
N GLU A 223 8.41 9.55 -21.08
CA GLU A 223 8.28 10.19 -19.76
C GLU A 223 9.65 10.38 -19.08
N ILE A 224 10.59 9.45 -19.26
CA ILE A 224 11.99 9.64 -18.84
C ILE A 224 12.55 10.89 -19.52
N GLU A 225 12.38 11.05 -20.84
CA GLU A 225 12.83 12.26 -21.55
C GLU A 225 12.20 13.52 -20.95
N GLY A 226 10.89 13.50 -20.68
CA GLY A 226 10.17 14.62 -20.09
C GLY A 226 10.70 15.02 -18.70
N ILE A 227 11.08 14.04 -17.88
CA ILE A 227 11.71 14.26 -16.58
C ILE A 227 13.12 14.85 -16.77
N LEU A 228 13.94 14.30 -17.67
CA LEU A 228 15.28 14.82 -17.93
C LEU A 228 15.26 16.24 -18.51
N ALA A 229 14.24 16.58 -19.31
CA ALA A 229 14.04 17.91 -19.90
C ALA A 229 13.70 19.02 -18.88
N SER A 230 13.30 18.65 -17.66
CA SER A 230 12.77 19.58 -16.65
C SER A 230 13.42 19.37 -15.28
N PRO A 231 14.76 19.51 -15.16
CA PRO A 231 15.46 19.23 -13.92
C PRO A 231 14.86 20.03 -12.75
N GLN A 232 14.73 19.36 -11.61
CA GLN A 232 14.28 19.95 -10.35
C GLN A 232 15.32 19.57 -9.30
N GLU A 233 15.97 20.58 -8.72
CA GLU A 233 16.89 20.36 -7.62
C GLU A 233 16.10 19.80 -6.40
N GLU A 234 16.73 18.92 -5.62
CA GLU A 234 16.19 18.37 -4.36
C GLU A 234 14.96 17.44 -4.47
N VAL A 235 14.45 17.18 -5.68
CA VAL A 235 13.31 16.26 -5.89
C VAL A 235 13.79 14.94 -6.49
N GLY A 236 13.74 13.88 -5.68
CA GLY A 236 14.13 12.51 -6.07
C GLY A 236 13.31 11.91 -7.21
N TRP A 237 13.82 10.84 -7.82
CA TRP A 237 13.24 10.23 -9.03
C TRP A 237 11.81 9.77 -8.77
N THR A 238 11.60 9.04 -7.68
CA THR A 238 10.31 8.45 -7.31
C THR A 238 9.20 9.51 -7.22
N ARG A 239 9.51 10.68 -6.64
CA ARG A 239 8.57 11.81 -6.54
C ARG A 239 8.25 12.41 -7.92
N ARG A 240 9.24 12.55 -8.78
CA ARG A 240 9.04 13.09 -10.15
C ARG A 240 8.22 12.11 -11.00
N TRP A 241 8.47 10.81 -10.87
CA TRP A 241 7.69 9.77 -11.54
C TRP A 241 6.24 9.71 -11.04
N LEU A 242 6.02 9.93 -9.74
CA LEU A 242 4.66 10.03 -9.18
C LEU A 242 3.84 11.12 -9.88
N GLU A 243 4.43 12.29 -10.15
CA GLU A 243 3.74 13.36 -10.86
C GLU A 243 3.40 13.00 -12.30
N VAL A 244 4.28 12.25 -12.99
CA VAL A 244 3.97 11.65 -14.30
C VAL A 244 2.73 10.75 -14.18
N LYS A 245 2.72 9.84 -13.21
CA LYS A 245 1.58 8.94 -12.99
C LYS A 245 0.31 9.71 -12.66
N LYS A 246 0.36 10.76 -11.83
CA LYS A 246 -0.79 11.62 -11.54
C LYS A 246 -1.34 12.30 -12.78
N LYS A 247 -0.51 12.68 -13.76
CA LYS A 247 -0.97 13.21 -15.06
C LYS A 247 -1.65 12.14 -15.91
N VAL A 248 -1.05 10.94 -15.99
CA VAL A 248 -1.50 9.85 -16.87
C VAL A 248 -2.70 9.08 -16.32
N CYS A 249 -2.96 9.08 -15.02
CA CYS A 249 -4.12 8.41 -14.40
C CYS A 249 -5.49 8.89 -14.88
N PHE A 250 -5.52 9.90 -15.76
CA PHE A 250 -6.74 10.41 -16.40
C PHE A 250 -6.74 10.25 -17.93
N GLY A 251 -5.70 9.63 -18.49
CA GLY A 251 -5.65 9.14 -19.87
C GLY A 251 -6.14 7.70 -19.97
N LYS A 252 -6.44 7.23 -21.20
CA LYS A 252 -6.92 5.85 -21.47
C LYS A 252 -5.85 4.76 -21.31
N MET A 253 -4.76 5.01 -20.60
CA MET A 253 -3.64 4.08 -20.52
C MET A 253 -3.81 3.14 -19.33
N HIS A 254 -4.83 2.29 -19.39
CA HIS A 254 -4.97 1.16 -18.48
C HIS A 254 -4.96 -0.13 -19.30
N SER A 255 -3.76 -0.53 -19.72
CA SER A 255 -3.52 -1.92 -20.08
C SER A 255 -3.67 -2.75 -18.81
N GLU A 256 -4.38 -3.88 -18.91
CA GLU A 256 -4.35 -4.92 -17.89
C GLU A 256 -2.89 -5.35 -17.68
N VAL A 257 -2.42 -5.22 -16.44
CA VAL A 257 -1.07 -5.64 -16.06
C VAL A 257 -1.10 -7.17 -15.97
N PRO A 258 -0.16 -7.89 -16.60
CA PRO A 258 -0.11 -9.35 -16.48
C PRO A 258 0.10 -9.78 -15.01
N GLU A 259 -0.26 -11.03 -14.70
CA GLU A 259 -0.20 -11.61 -13.35
C GLU A 259 1.15 -11.41 -12.65
N PHE A 260 2.26 -11.59 -13.38
CA PHE A 260 3.62 -11.39 -12.87
C PHE A 260 4.28 -10.11 -13.39
N GLY A 261 3.50 -9.11 -13.80
CA GLY A 261 4.02 -7.90 -14.42
C GLY A 261 4.43 -8.10 -15.89
N PHE A 262 4.97 -7.05 -16.50
CA PHE A 262 5.44 -7.10 -17.88
C PHE A 262 6.75 -7.89 -17.96
N ALA A 263 6.96 -8.63 -19.05
CA ALA A 263 8.22 -9.26 -19.40
C ALA A 263 8.18 -9.72 -20.87
N ASP A 264 9.34 -10.05 -21.44
CA ASP A 264 9.35 -10.85 -22.67
C ASP A 264 8.83 -12.28 -22.39
N PRO A 265 8.34 -13.01 -23.41
CA PRO A 265 7.74 -14.33 -23.21
C PRO A 265 8.65 -15.36 -22.51
N GLN A 266 9.96 -15.29 -22.74
CA GLN A 266 10.92 -16.24 -22.16
C GLN A 266 11.20 -15.91 -20.70
N SER A 267 11.47 -14.63 -20.38
CA SER A 267 11.63 -14.17 -19.00
C SER A 267 10.36 -14.41 -18.19
N TYR A 268 9.17 -14.16 -18.77
CA TYR A 268 7.89 -14.47 -18.15
C TYR A 268 7.73 -15.96 -17.84
N ALA A 269 8.12 -16.84 -18.76
CA ALA A 269 8.06 -18.28 -18.57
C ALA A 269 8.98 -18.76 -17.43
N VAL A 270 10.20 -18.20 -17.34
CA VAL A 270 11.14 -18.51 -16.25
C VAL A 270 10.56 -18.08 -14.90
N MET A 271 10.05 -16.85 -14.80
CA MET A 271 9.48 -16.35 -13.55
C MET A 271 8.22 -17.12 -13.16
N LYS A 272 7.34 -17.42 -14.11
CA LYS A 272 6.18 -18.30 -13.85
C LYS A 272 6.59 -19.66 -13.32
N ALA A 273 7.67 -20.24 -13.83
CA ALA A 273 8.22 -21.51 -13.32
C ALA A 273 8.79 -21.34 -11.90
N ALA A 274 9.53 -20.26 -11.63
CA ALA A 274 10.08 -19.96 -10.30
C ALA A 274 8.97 -19.78 -9.25
N VAL A 275 7.98 -18.91 -9.52
CA VAL A 275 6.79 -18.71 -8.67
C VAL A 275 6.09 -20.04 -8.41
N ARG A 276 5.85 -20.85 -9.46
CA ARG A 276 5.20 -22.16 -9.31
C ARG A 276 6.03 -23.13 -8.46
N ARG A 277 7.37 -23.12 -8.59
CA ARG A 277 8.30 -23.99 -7.84
C ARG A 277 8.41 -23.59 -6.38
N LEU A 278 8.30 -22.30 -6.09
CA LEU A 278 8.42 -21.68 -4.77
C LEU A 278 7.07 -21.35 -4.13
N ARG A 279 5.95 -21.76 -4.73
CA ARG A 279 4.59 -21.48 -4.22
C ARG A 279 4.34 -21.94 -2.77
N GLY A 280 5.13 -22.88 -2.26
CA GLY A 280 5.00 -23.38 -0.89
C GLY A 280 5.44 -22.38 0.18
N ASN A 281 6.30 -21.42 -0.16
CA ASN A 281 6.74 -20.35 0.75
C ASN A 281 6.49 -18.94 0.19
N GLY A 282 6.18 -18.80 -1.10
CA GLY A 282 5.89 -17.51 -1.71
C GLY A 282 7.11 -16.59 -1.82
N ALA A 283 8.31 -17.17 -1.88
CA ALA A 283 9.57 -16.43 -1.92
C ALA A 283 9.78 -15.59 -3.20
N VAL A 284 9.05 -15.90 -4.29
CA VAL A 284 9.04 -15.09 -5.52
C VAL A 284 7.59 -14.98 -5.97
N ARG A 285 7.11 -13.76 -6.23
CA ARG A 285 5.70 -13.53 -6.56
C ARG A 285 5.46 -12.68 -7.82
N HIS A 286 6.47 -12.01 -8.34
CA HIS A 286 6.36 -11.20 -9.56
C HIS A 286 7.57 -11.38 -10.49
N GLY A 287 7.47 -10.78 -11.68
CA GLY A 287 8.51 -10.73 -12.69
C GLY A 287 9.61 -9.72 -12.34
N PRO A 288 10.64 -9.60 -13.18
CA PRO A 288 11.83 -8.87 -12.79
C PRO A 288 11.72 -7.36 -13.02
N GLU A 289 12.40 -6.57 -12.18
CA GLU A 289 12.33 -5.09 -12.14
C GLU A 289 12.82 -4.42 -13.43
N CYS A 290 13.66 -5.10 -14.22
CA CYS A 290 14.07 -4.65 -15.55
C CYS A 290 12.90 -4.39 -16.52
N PHE A 291 11.70 -4.95 -16.25
CA PHE A 291 10.47 -4.69 -17.02
C PHE A 291 9.45 -3.83 -16.28
N ASN A 292 9.79 -3.27 -15.13
CA ASN A 292 8.92 -2.37 -14.38
C ASN A 292 8.86 -0.99 -15.05
N TYR A 293 8.28 -0.95 -16.25
CA TYR A 293 8.13 0.26 -17.06
C TYR A 293 7.02 1.17 -16.53
N ALA A 294 6.07 0.61 -15.78
CA ALA A 294 4.95 1.36 -15.22
C ALA A 294 5.40 2.23 -14.03
N PHE A 295 6.39 1.77 -13.27
CA PHE A 295 6.95 2.49 -12.13
C PHE A 295 8.45 2.16 -11.99
N PRO A 296 9.32 2.60 -12.92
CA PRO A 296 10.77 2.42 -12.79
C PRO A 296 11.27 3.02 -11.48
N GLN A 297 11.97 2.21 -10.69
CA GLN A 297 12.37 2.51 -9.33
C GLN A 297 13.80 3.06 -9.25
N GLU A 298 14.13 3.65 -8.10
CA GLU A 298 15.53 3.92 -7.73
C GLU A 298 16.28 2.59 -7.54
N LEU A 299 17.59 2.63 -7.81
CA LEU A 299 18.44 1.45 -7.70
C LEU A 299 18.79 1.20 -6.23
N ASP A 300 18.81 -0.06 -5.82
CA ASP A 300 19.27 -0.46 -4.49
C ASP A 300 20.78 -0.28 -4.33
N ASP A 301 21.23 -0.17 -3.08
CA ASP A 301 22.65 -0.07 -2.74
C ASP A 301 23.38 -1.41 -2.89
N LYS A 302 22.66 -2.54 -2.74
CA LYS A 302 23.24 -3.88 -2.74
C LYS A 302 22.37 -4.88 -3.49
N TYR A 303 23.04 -5.78 -4.18
CA TYR A 303 22.41 -6.82 -5.00
C TYR A 303 22.94 -8.19 -4.61
N LEU A 304 22.07 -9.20 -4.61
CA LEU A 304 22.46 -10.59 -4.52
C LEU A 304 22.60 -11.17 -5.94
N VAL A 305 23.83 -11.49 -6.35
CA VAL A 305 24.10 -12.14 -7.62
C VAL A 305 24.24 -13.64 -7.41
N ILE A 306 23.51 -14.43 -8.19
CA ILE A 306 23.58 -15.90 -8.19
C ILE A 306 24.07 -16.34 -9.57
N SER A 307 25.25 -16.96 -9.64
CA SER A 307 25.81 -17.47 -10.89
C SER A 307 26.93 -18.47 -10.61
N GLU A 308 26.95 -19.58 -11.36
CA GLU A 308 27.98 -20.63 -11.24
C GLU A 308 29.36 -20.15 -11.74
N THR A 309 29.41 -19.08 -12.54
CA THR A 309 30.64 -18.54 -13.11
C THR A 309 31.12 -17.27 -12.39
N LEU A 310 30.74 -17.08 -11.13
CA LEU A 310 31.31 -16.01 -10.31
C LEU A 310 32.79 -16.27 -9.99
N PRO A 311 33.63 -15.22 -9.90
CA PRO A 311 35.01 -15.35 -9.46
C PRO A 311 35.11 -16.09 -8.12
N GLY A 312 36.04 -17.03 -8.00
CA GLY A 312 36.19 -17.86 -6.81
C GLY A 312 35.22 -19.05 -6.70
N GLN A 313 34.39 -19.29 -7.73
CA GLN A 313 33.43 -20.41 -7.78
C GLN A 313 32.44 -20.43 -6.60
N VAL A 314 32.10 -19.24 -6.09
CA VAL A 314 31.02 -19.10 -5.10
C VAL A 314 29.66 -19.12 -5.80
N PRO A 315 28.64 -19.79 -5.25
CA PRO A 315 27.33 -19.89 -5.91
C PRO A 315 26.56 -18.56 -5.91
N TRP A 316 26.88 -17.65 -4.98
CA TRP A 316 26.26 -16.34 -4.87
C TRP A 316 27.18 -15.33 -4.17
N LYS A 317 26.94 -14.04 -4.39
CA LYS A 317 27.68 -12.93 -3.77
C LYS A 317 26.80 -11.69 -3.64
N TYR A 318 26.92 -10.98 -2.51
CA TYR A 318 26.41 -9.62 -2.38
C TYR A 318 27.40 -8.62 -2.97
N VAL A 319 26.91 -7.71 -3.82
CA VAL A 319 27.70 -6.72 -4.56
C VAL A 319 27.02 -5.35 -4.51
N ASP A 320 27.77 -4.27 -4.68
CA ASP A 320 27.20 -2.94 -4.92
C ASP A 320 26.88 -2.72 -6.41
N SER A 321 26.37 -1.55 -6.76
CA SER A 321 26.00 -1.21 -8.16
C SER A 321 27.22 -1.23 -9.10
N ASP A 322 28.37 -0.72 -8.68
CA ASP A 322 29.56 -0.62 -9.54
C ASP A 322 30.13 -2.01 -9.84
N GLU A 323 30.21 -2.85 -8.81
CA GLU A 323 30.60 -4.25 -8.96
C GLU A 323 29.59 -5.02 -9.81
N LEU A 324 28.28 -4.80 -9.63
CA LEU A 324 27.25 -5.42 -10.48
C LEU A 324 27.43 -5.04 -11.95
N ILE A 325 27.63 -3.75 -12.27
CA ILE A 325 27.90 -3.27 -13.63
C ILE A 325 29.15 -3.95 -14.21
N GLY A 326 30.20 -4.11 -13.39
CA GLY A 326 31.41 -4.87 -13.75
C GLY A 326 31.09 -6.32 -14.14
N ILE A 327 30.43 -7.05 -13.24
CA ILE A 327 30.03 -8.44 -13.46
C ILE A 327 29.16 -8.56 -14.71
N LEU A 328 28.15 -7.72 -14.87
CA LEU A 328 27.26 -7.74 -16.03
C LEU A 328 28.03 -7.53 -17.32
N CYS A 329 28.97 -6.58 -17.36
CA CYS A 329 29.84 -6.39 -18.52
C CYS A 329 30.66 -7.64 -18.84
N ASP A 330 31.24 -8.31 -17.84
CA ASP A 330 32.02 -9.54 -18.05
C ASP A 330 31.11 -10.69 -18.54
N LYS A 331 29.88 -10.77 -18.02
CA LYS A 331 28.89 -11.76 -18.45
C LYS A 331 28.49 -11.55 -19.92
N VAL A 332 28.42 -10.32 -20.42
CA VAL A 332 28.21 -10.08 -21.86
C VAL A 332 29.34 -10.68 -22.70
N ASP A 333 30.59 -10.58 -22.26
CA ASP A 333 31.74 -11.20 -22.96
C ASP A 333 31.66 -12.74 -22.94
N GLU A 334 31.14 -13.32 -21.85
CA GLU A 334 30.84 -14.76 -21.76
C GLU A 334 29.62 -15.19 -22.60
N GLY A 335 28.99 -14.25 -23.31
CA GLY A 335 27.79 -14.50 -24.11
C GLY A 335 26.52 -14.58 -23.28
N PHE A 336 26.43 -13.94 -22.12
CA PHE A 336 25.13 -13.70 -21.49
C PHE A 336 24.43 -12.49 -22.11
N THR A 337 23.11 -12.49 -22.01
CA THR A 337 22.23 -11.39 -22.41
C THR A 337 21.19 -11.18 -21.31
N PHE A 338 20.80 -9.93 -21.08
CA PHE A 338 19.77 -9.56 -20.09
C PHE A 338 19.09 -8.25 -20.50
N PRO A 339 17.78 -8.11 -20.23
CA PRO A 339 17.05 -6.87 -20.43
C PRO A 339 17.43 -5.85 -19.35
N LEU A 340 17.45 -4.57 -19.71
CA LEU A 340 17.68 -3.43 -18.82
C LEU A 340 16.47 -2.49 -18.83
N ASN A 341 16.11 -1.92 -17.67
CA ASN A 341 15.12 -0.86 -17.62
C ASN A 341 15.70 0.40 -18.31
N PRO A 342 14.96 1.10 -19.19
CA PRO A 342 15.45 2.34 -19.82
C PRO A 342 15.83 3.43 -18.82
N LYS A 343 15.18 3.46 -17.64
CA LYS A 343 15.56 4.37 -16.56
C LYS A 343 17.01 4.15 -16.16
N TRP A 344 17.46 2.90 -16.05
CA TRP A 344 18.85 2.60 -15.71
C TRP A 344 19.80 3.12 -16.79
N ILE A 345 19.49 2.85 -18.06
CA ILE A 345 20.32 3.26 -19.20
C ILE A 345 20.46 4.79 -19.29
N LEU A 346 19.35 5.51 -19.08
CA LEU A 346 19.25 6.94 -19.36
C LEU A 346 19.48 7.83 -18.13
N CYS A 347 19.31 7.30 -16.92
CA CYS A 347 19.30 8.10 -15.70
C CYS A 347 20.37 7.70 -14.69
N ASP A 348 20.75 6.42 -14.63
CA ASP A 348 21.68 5.92 -13.61
C ASP A 348 23.11 5.85 -14.15
N GLU A 349 24.04 6.38 -13.35
CA GLU A 349 25.45 6.43 -13.71
C GLU A 349 26.02 5.04 -13.96
N GLY A 350 26.84 4.90 -15.00
CA GLY A 350 27.52 3.65 -15.37
C GLY A 350 26.66 2.63 -16.11
N TRP A 351 25.34 2.60 -15.94
CA TRP A 351 24.46 1.57 -16.54
C TRP A 351 24.40 1.59 -18.07
N LYS A 352 24.55 2.77 -18.69
CA LYS A 352 24.70 2.89 -20.15
C LYS A 352 25.86 2.04 -20.68
N ARG A 353 26.93 1.86 -19.92
CA ARG A 353 28.08 1.02 -20.30
C ARG A 353 27.66 -0.42 -20.58
N VAL A 354 26.76 -0.96 -19.76
CA VAL A 354 26.25 -2.33 -19.91
C VAL A 354 25.39 -2.45 -21.16
N TYR A 355 24.50 -1.48 -21.38
CA TYR A 355 23.68 -1.39 -22.59
C TYR A 355 24.53 -1.30 -23.85
N ASP A 356 25.49 -0.37 -23.90
CA ASP A 356 26.38 -0.19 -25.06
C ASP A 356 27.13 -1.49 -25.38
N LYS A 357 27.59 -2.20 -24.34
CA LYS A 357 28.28 -3.48 -24.49
C LYS A 357 27.37 -4.57 -25.06
N LEU A 358 26.10 -4.64 -24.65
CA LEU A 358 25.12 -5.55 -25.23
C LEU A 358 24.88 -5.23 -26.71
N VAL A 359 24.69 -3.95 -27.06
CA VAL A 359 24.40 -3.51 -28.44
C VAL A 359 25.56 -3.83 -29.38
N VAL A 360 26.82 -3.64 -28.97
CA VAL A 360 27.98 -3.92 -29.82
C VAL A 360 28.45 -5.38 -29.79
N SER A 361 27.80 -6.24 -29.00
CA SER A 361 28.19 -7.65 -28.88
C SER A 361 28.08 -8.37 -30.23
N THR A 362 29.13 -9.08 -30.64
CA THR A 362 29.10 -9.86 -31.89
C THR A 362 28.43 -11.23 -31.72
N SER A 363 27.92 -11.54 -30.52
CA SER A 363 27.32 -12.83 -30.22
C SER A 363 25.91 -12.93 -30.80
N PRO A 364 25.60 -13.92 -31.67
CA PRO A 364 24.32 -13.98 -32.38
C PRO A 364 23.09 -13.95 -31.47
N HIS A 365 23.08 -14.71 -30.37
CA HIS A 365 21.93 -14.76 -29.46
C HIS A 365 21.77 -13.48 -28.63
N VAL A 366 22.86 -12.73 -28.39
CA VAL A 366 22.78 -11.41 -27.75
C VAL A 366 22.09 -10.44 -28.72
N GLN A 367 22.50 -10.44 -29.98
CA GLN A 367 21.89 -9.60 -31.02
C GLN A 367 20.41 -9.93 -31.25
N ASP A 368 20.04 -11.23 -31.25
CA ASP A 368 18.64 -11.66 -31.33
C ASP A 368 17.81 -11.08 -30.17
N SER A 369 18.36 -11.08 -28.96
CA SER A 369 17.70 -10.55 -27.77
C SER A 369 17.55 -9.03 -27.84
N ILE A 370 18.60 -8.32 -28.25
CA ILE A 370 18.60 -6.86 -28.40
C ILE A 370 17.62 -6.42 -29.47
N ALA A 371 17.53 -7.11 -30.60
CA ALA A 371 16.56 -6.81 -31.64
C ALA A 371 15.10 -6.91 -31.17
N ILE A 372 14.83 -7.72 -30.13
CA ILE A 372 13.50 -7.87 -29.52
C ILE A 372 13.27 -6.84 -28.43
N TRP A 373 14.21 -6.69 -27.49
CA TRP A 373 14.03 -5.79 -26.35
C TRP A 373 14.15 -4.32 -26.73
N TYR A 374 15.03 -4.01 -27.67
CA TYR A 374 15.31 -2.66 -28.18
C TYR A 374 15.33 -2.73 -29.71
N PRO A 375 14.17 -2.76 -30.39
CA PRO A 375 14.14 -2.65 -31.84
C PRO A 375 14.78 -1.32 -32.30
N PRO A 376 15.23 -1.19 -33.57
CA PRO A 376 16.03 -0.04 -34.02
C PRO A 376 15.47 1.33 -33.60
N MET A 377 14.16 1.54 -33.73
CA MET A 377 13.51 2.79 -33.30
C MET A 377 13.70 3.13 -31.80
N VAL A 378 13.75 2.10 -30.94
CA VAL A 378 13.99 2.27 -29.49
C VAL A 378 15.46 2.55 -29.24
N GLN A 379 16.37 1.90 -29.97
CA GLN A 379 17.81 2.18 -29.85
C GLN A 379 18.14 3.61 -30.26
N ASP A 380 17.60 4.07 -31.39
CA ASP A 380 17.75 5.45 -31.88
C ASP A 380 17.23 6.44 -30.84
N ARG A 381 16.06 6.17 -30.26
CA ARG A 381 15.47 7.01 -29.21
C ARG A 381 16.33 7.08 -27.95
N ILE A 382 16.86 5.94 -27.49
CA ILE A 382 17.77 5.88 -26.33
C ILE A 382 19.05 6.67 -26.63
N ALA A 383 19.63 6.51 -27.83
CA ALA A 383 20.84 7.23 -28.24
C ALA A 383 20.63 8.75 -28.30
N ASP A 384 19.50 9.19 -28.87
CA ASP A 384 19.12 10.61 -28.94
C ASP A 384 18.99 11.23 -27.55
N ILE A 385 18.29 10.55 -26.63
CA ILE A 385 18.07 11.03 -25.26
C ILE A 385 19.40 11.04 -24.49
N ALA A 386 20.21 9.98 -24.59
CA ALA A 386 21.50 9.91 -23.92
C ALA A 386 22.48 10.99 -24.42
N SER A 387 22.43 11.33 -25.72
CA SER A 387 23.22 12.42 -26.30
C SER A 387 22.76 13.79 -25.78
N LYS A 388 21.45 13.98 -25.64
CA LYS A 388 20.83 15.22 -25.15
C LYS A 388 21.03 15.43 -23.64
N TYR A 389 21.07 14.35 -22.86
CA TYR A 389 21.21 14.38 -21.40
C TYR A 389 22.32 13.42 -20.94
N PRO A 390 23.60 13.73 -21.23
CA PRO A 390 24.72 12.81 -21.01
C PRO A 390 25.00 12.50 -19.53
N CYS A 391 24.55 13.37 -18.62
CA CYS A 391 24.69 13.17 -17.17
C CYS A 391 23.50 12.44 -16.55
N GLY A 392 22.51 12.02 -17.34
CA GLY A 392 21.30 11.35 -16.88
C GLY A 392 20.54 12.15 -15.82
N PHE A 393 20.06 11.47 -14.78
CA PHE A 393 19.36 12.09 -13.67
C PHE A 393 20.36 12.49 -12.59
N GLY A 394 20.63 13.79 -12.48
CA GLY A 394 21.58 14.31 -11.50
C GLY A 394 21.14 14.00 -10.07
N LYS A 395 21.94 13.23 -9.34
CA LYS A 395 21.83 13.15 -7.87
C LYS A 395 22.27 14.51 -7.32
N THR A 396 21.34 15.41 -7.02
CA THR A 396 21.68 16.54 -6.13
C THR A 396 22.19 15.91 -4.84
N ASN A 397 23.41 16.27 -4.40
CA ASN A 397 23.99 15.76 -3.16
C ASN A 397 22.91 15.72 -2.08
N PRO A 398 22.64 14.56 -1.44
CA PRO A 398 21.64 14.49 -0.40
C PRO A 398 22.13 15.35 0.77
N THR A 399 21.74 16.62 0.80
CA THR A 399 21.66 17.36 2.06
C THR A 399 20.79 16.50 2.97
N THR A 400 21.28 16.30 4.20
CA THR A 400 20.93 15.30 5.24
C THR A 400 19.47 15.30 5.73
N GLY A 401 18.50 15.41 4.83
CA GLY A 401 17.08 15.39 5.07
C GLY A 401 16.32 15.06 3.79
N SER A 402 16.79 14.07 3.01
CA SER A 402 16.19 13.74 1.72
C SER A 402 14.69 13.42 1.90
N ASN A 403 13.85 14.19 1.19
CA ASN A 403 12.43 13.92 0.99
C ASN A 403 12.26 12.71 0.05
N GLU A 404 12.97 11.62 0.32
CA GLU A 404 12.99 10.43 -0.51
C GLU A 404 11.72 9.64 -0.24
N VAL A 405 10.78 9.74 -1.18
CA VAL A 405 9.51 9.04 -1.14
C VAL A 405 9.76 7.64 -1.66
N SER A 406 9.48 6.59 -0.87
CA SER A 406 9.56 5.21 -1.37
C SER A 406 8.52 4.96 -2.47
N VAL A 407 8.78 3.98 -3.34
CA VAL A 407 7.88 3.64 -4.45
C VAL A 407 6.47 3.29 -3.94
N ASP A 408 6.38 2.44 -2.93
CA ASP A 408 5.12 2.08 -2.28
C ASP A 408 4.34 3.29 -1.76
N LEU A 409 5.05 4.26 -1.15
CA LEU A 409 4.45 5.49 -0.66
C LEU A 409 3.91 6.33 -1.81
N ALA A 410 4.67 6.41 -2.91
CA ALA A 410 4.21 7.08 -4.12
C ALA A 410 3.00 6.38 -4.75
N GLU A 411 2.97 5.05 -4.81
CA GLU A 411 1.81 4.29 -5.30
C GLU A 411 0.57 4.51 -4.43
N HIS A 412 0.75 4.54 -3.11
CA HIS A 412 -0.31 4.86 -2.15
C HIS A 412 -0.84 6.28 -2.36
N GLU A 413 0.04 7.28 -2.48
CA GLU A 413 -0.34 8.66 -2.76
C GLU A 413 -1.08 8.78 -4.10
N LEU A 414 -0.63 8.06 -5.14
CA LEU A 414 -1.31 8.01 -6.43
C LEU A 414 -2.73 7.48 -6.29
N ARG A 415 -2.92 6.44 -5.47
CA ARG A 415 -4.24 5.85 -5.18
C ARG A 415 -5.14 6.83 -4.44
N GLN A 416 -4.63 7.48 -3.38
CA GLN A 416 -5.37 8.51 -2.65
C GLN A 416 -5.81 9.66 -3.56
N TYR A 417 -4.90 10.11 -4.42
CA TYR A 417 -5.17 11.16 -5.39
C TYR A 417 -6.28 10.77 -6.39
N LYS A 418 -6.29 9.52 -6.89
CA LYS A 418 -7.40 8.99 -7.70
C LYS A 418 -8.72 9.02 -6.94
N THR A 419 -8.75 8.46 -5.72
CA THR A 419 -9.97 8.42 -4.89
C THR A 419 -10.52 9.83 -4.62
N TYR A 420 -9.66 10.77 -4.26
CA TYR A 420 -10.03 12.17 -4.02
C TYR A 420 -10.68 12.80 -5.25
N ARG A 421 -10.06 12.63 -6.42
CA ARG A 421 -10.58 13.22 -7.65
C ARG A 421 -11.89 12.57 -8.09
N ASP A 422 -12.02 11.25 -8.00
CA ASP A 422 -13.27 10.55 -8.29
C ASP A 422 -14.40 11.02 -7.38
N GLY A 423 -14.11 11.20 -6.09
CA GLY A 423 -15.04 11.78 -5.12
C GLY A 423 -15.46 13.20 -5.51
N ARG A 424 -14.49 14.04 -5.90
CA ARG A 424 -14.73 15.41 -6.38
C ARG A 424 -15.60 15.43 -7.64
N ASP A 425 -15.34 14.56 -8.59
CA ASP A 425 -16.07 14.52 -9.87
C ASP A 425 -17.49 13.95 -9.68
N LYS A 426 -17.67 12.96 -8.80
CA LYS A 426 -19.00 12.50 -8.33
C LYS A 426 -19.78 13.60 -7.64
N LEU A 427 -19.15 14.38 -6.75
CA LEU A 427 -19.77 15.52 -6.10
C LEU A 427 -20.18 16.59 -7.11
N LYS A 428 -19.31 16.93 -8.07
CA LYS A 428 -19.65 17.86 -9.17
C LYS A 428 -20.85 17.37 -9.98
N MET A 429 -20.92 16.08 -10.29
CA MET A 429 -22.07 15.49 -11.00
C MET A 429 -23.34 15.53 -10.16
N ALA A 430 -23.26 15.22 -8.86
CA ALA A 430 -24.39 15.32 -7.94
C ALA A 430 -24.92 16.76 -7.86
N LEU A 431 -24.03 17.76 -7.72
CA LEU A 431 -24.39 19.17 -7.71
C LEU A 431 -25.08 19.61 -9.00
N LYS A 432 -24.59 19.16 -10.17
CA LYS A 432 -25.26 19.41 -11.46
C LYS A 432 -26.65 18.80 -11.54
N ARG A 433 -26.87 17.62 -10.94
CA ARG A 433 -28.18 16.93 -10.94
C ARG A 433 -29.20 17.53 -9.98
N VAL A 434 -28.75 18.12 -8.86
CA VAL A 434 -29.66 18.67 -7.85
C VAL A 434 -30.40 19.93 -8.32
N GLY A 435 -29.93 20.61 -9.39
CA GLY A 435 -30.74 21.56 -10.18
C GLY A 435 -31.47 22.68 -9.41
N SER A 436 -31.07 22.97 -8.16
CA SER A 436 -31.84 23.81 -7.23
C SER A 436 -31.26 25.22 -7.13
N PRO A 437 -32.08 26.27 -6.94
CA PRO A 437 -31.61 27.62 -6.57
C PRO A 437 -30.73 27.66 -5.31
N ASN A 438 -30.77 26.62 -4.46
CA ASN A 438 -29.87 26.44 -3.31
C ASN A 438 -28.46 25.93 -3.69
N ALA A 439 -28.21 25.61 -4.96
CA ALA A 439 -26.88 25.30 -5.46
C ALA A 439 -25.88 26.44 -5.23
N ASN A 440 -26.36 27.70 -5.16
CA ASN A 440 -25.52 28.85 -4.84
C ASN A 440 -25.02 28.84 -3.40
N LEU A 441 -25.84 28.37 -2.44
CA LEU A 441 -25.45 28.29 -1.02
C LEU A 441 -24.40 27.19 -0.83
N PHE A 442 -24.65 26.00 -1.39
CA PHE A 442 -23.72 24.87 -1.29
C PHE A 442 -22.43 25.10 -2.11
N SER A 443 -22.53 25.78 -3.26
CA SER A 443 -21.37 26.22 -4.06
C SER A 443 -20.53 27.25 -3.30
N ALA A 444 -21.15 28.21 -2.61
CA ALA A 444 -20.46 29.19 -1.77
C ALA A 444 -19.75 28.51 -0.58
N THR A 445 -20.38 27.53 0.08
CA THR A 445 -19.75 26.75 1.16
C THR A 445 -18.56 25.92 0.64
N LEU A 446 -18.67 25.32 -0.55
CA LEU A 446 -17.56 24.61 -1.19
C LEU A 446 -16.41 25.54 -1.60
N GLN A 447 -16.72 26.73 -2.12
CA GLN A 447 -15.71 27.75 -2.43
C GLN A 447 -15.00 28.25 -1.18
N LEU A 448 -15.72 28.42 -0.07
CA LEU A 448 -15.14 28.76 1.24
C LEU A 448 -14.24 27.65 1.80
N LEU A 449 -14.66 26.38 1.69
CA LEU A 449 -13.82 25.23 2.07
C LEU A 449 -12.56 25.10 1.20
N GLN A 450 -12.68 25.42 -0.09
CA GLN A 450 -11.54 25.44 -1.01
C GLN A 450 -10.59 26.62 -0.73
N ALA A 451 -11.13 27.80 -0.40
CA ALA A 451 -10.35 28.96 0.03
C ALA A 451 -9.62 28.71 1.35
N ALA A 452 -10.29 28.13 2.36
CA ALA A 452 -9.69 27.77 3.63
C ALA A 452 -8.59 26.69 3.51
N LYS A 453 -8.71 25.79 2.53
CA LYS A 453 -7.67 24.80 2.23
C LYS A 453 -6.47 25.41 1.50
N LYS A 454 -6.71 26.41 0.64
CA LYS A 454 -5.67 27.17 -0.05
C LYS A 454 -4.91 28.09 0.92
N GLU A 455 -5.59 28.75 1.85
CA GLU A 455 -4.93 29.49 2.94
C GLU A 455 -4.07 28.57 3.82
N LYS A 456 -4.46 27.32 4.04
CA LYS A 456 -3.61 26.33 4.74
C LYS A 456 -2.39 25.86 3.94
N SER A 457 -2.46 25.78 2.61
CA SER A 457 -1.29 25.45 1.77
C SER A 457 -0.36 26.65 1.58
N ASP A 458 -0.91 27.87 1.61
CA ASP A 458 -0.14 29.09 1.45
C ASP A 458 0.53 29.52 2.79
N ASN A 459 -0.02 29.08 3.93
CA ASN A 459 0.59 29.24 5.26
C ASN A 459 1.49 28.07 5.70
N SER A 460 1.64 27.00 4.92
CA SER A 460 2.54 25.88 5.27
C SER A 460 4.01 26.12 4.89
N ASN A 461 4.43 27.39 4.78
CA ASN A 461 5.83 27.78 4.68
C ASN A 461 6.51 27.94 6.04
N THR A 462 5.91 27.41 7.10
CA THR A 462 6.56 27.20 8.40
C THR A 462 6.64 25.71 8.67
N ASP A 463 7.86 25.20 8.74
CA ASP A 463 8.24 23.82 9.06
C ASP A 463 7.56 23.31 10.33
N GLN A 464 6.39 22.69 10.17
CA GLN A 464 5.85 21.79 11.17
C GLN A 464 5.45 20.48 10.50
N THR A 465 6.17 19.42 10.86
CA THR A 465 5.89 18.07 10.37
C THR A 465 4.57 17.56 10.95
N PRO A 466 3.83 16.67 10.26
CA PRO A 466 2.60 16.06 10.77
C PRO A 466 2.71 15.41 12.16
N SER A 467 3.93 15.05 12.59
CA SER A 467 4.25 14.56 13.95
C SER A 467 3.95 15.59 15.05
N GLN A 468 4.19 16.89 14.80
CA GLN A 468 4.01 17.95 15.81
C GLN A 468 2.54 18.31 16.08
N LEU A 469 1.64 18.04 15.13
CA LEU A 469 0.19 18.25 15.30
C LEU A 469 -0.48 17.16 16.15
N TYR A 470 0.14 15.99 16.27
CA TYR A 470 -0.35 14.91 17.14
C TYR A 470 0.32 14.89 18.53
N GLY A 471 1.52 15.44 18.67
CA GLY A 471 2.27 15.47 19.95
C GLY A 471 1.78 16.47 21.00
N SER A 472 1.10 17.56 20.64
CA SER A 472 0.73 18.61 21.60
C SER A 472 -0.49 18.29 22.50
N LEU A 473 -1.14 17.15 22.29
CA LEU A 473 -2.31 16.72 23.07
C LEU A 473 -1.98 15.72 24.19
N TYR A 474 -0.74 15.24 24.27
CA TYR A 474 -0.35 14.22 25.26
C TYR A 474 1.08 14.48 25.76
N ASP A 475 1.23 15.48 26.64
CA ASP A 475 2.45 15.64 27.44
C ASP A 475 2.11 15.49 28.92
N LYS A 476 2.44 14.32 29.47
CA LYS A 476 2.59 14.09 30.91
C LYS A 476 3.82 13.22 31.10
N THR A 477 4.98 13.85 31.19
CA THR A 477 6.22 13.20 31.58
C THR A 477 6.30 13.03 33.10
N SER A 478 6.77 11.86 33.54
CA SER A 478 7.36 11.62 34.86
C SER A 478 8.52 10.65 34.65
N LYS A 479 9.75 11.13 34.84
CA LYS A 479 10.99 10.38 34.59
C LYS A 479 11.21 9.26 35.62
N PRO A 480 11.85 8.14 35.24
CA PRO A 480 12.18 7.02 36.14
C PRO A 480 13.61 7.12 36.72
N SER A 481 13.83 6.36 37.79
CA SER A 481 15.13 6.14 38.45
C SER A 481 15.84 4.90 37.91
N GLN A 482 17.15 5.03 37.71
CA GLN A 482 18.12 4.04 37.22
C GLN A 482 18.26 2.80 38.11
N ILE A 483 18.49 1.64 37.49
CA ILE A 483 19.27 0.52 38.05
C ILE A 483 20.09 -0.13 36.92
N ASP A 484 21.40 -0.26 37.14
CA ASP A 484 22.38 -1.04 36.37
C ASP A 484 22.17 -2.56 36.59
N ASP A 485 22.39 -3.42 35.58
CA ASP A 485 23.58 -4.30 35.55
C ASP A 485 23.66 -5.27 34.36
N SER A 486 24.90 -5.38 33.86
CA SER A 486 25.66 -6.53 33.34
C SER A 486 25.06 -7.62 32.41
N SER A 487 25.62 -7.66 31.19
CA SER A 487 26.26 -8.79 30.50
C SER A 487 25.56 -10.15 30.33
N LEU A 488 25.47 -10.62 29.07
CA LEU A 488 26.12 -11.87 28.61
C LEU A 488 25.93 -12.13 27.10
N THR A 489 27.04 -12.55 26.49
CA THR A 489 27.22 -13.02 25.11
C THR A 489 26.93 -14.52 24.96
N CYS A 490 26.39 -14.99 23.82
CA CYS A 490 27.00 -16.02 22.95
C CYS A 490 26.10 -16.59 21.82
N THR A 491 26.62 -16.52 20.59
CA THR A 491 26.82 -17.59 19.58
C THR A 491 25.70 -18.54 19.11
N SER A 492 25.30 -18.32 17.85
CA SER A 492 25.46 -19.16 16.65
C SER A 492 24.84 -20.57 16.48
N ASP A 493 24.25 -20.70 15.29
CA ASP A 493 24.29 -21.81 14.32
C ASP A 493 23.29 -22.97 14.40
N GLY A 494 22.70 -23.26 13.23
CA GLY A 494 21.90 -24.45 12.98
C GLY A 494 21.19 -24.46 11.63
N THR A 495 21.95 -24.56 10.54
CA THR A 495 21.42 -24.87 9.19
C THR A 495 20.98 -26.32 9.09
N ASN A 496 19.82 -26.60 8.47
CA ASN A 496 19.50 -27.91 7.92
C ASN A 496 18.77 -27.78 6.58
N SER A 497 19.37 -28.38 5.54
CA SER A 497 18.83 -28.54 4.19
C SER A 497 17.99 -29.82 4.09
N VAL A 498 16.86 -29.76 3.38
CA VAL A 498 16.10 -30.95 2.97
C VAL A 498 15.78 -30.86 1.48
N THR A 499 16.24 -31.87 0.74
CA THR A 499 15.84 -32.23 -0.63
C THR A 499 14.55 -33.05 -0.60
N ILE A 500 13.73 -32.97 -1.66
CA ILE A 500 12.91 -34.09 -2.17
C ILE A 500 12.35 -33.77 -3.57
N ASP A 501 12.41 -34.80 -4.39
CA ASP A 501 11.96 -34.94 -5.78
C ASP A 501 10.47 -35.34 -5.92
N SER A 502 10.01 -35.12 -7.16
CA SER A 502 9.00 -35.90 -7.90
C SER A 502 7.54 -35.40 -8.02
N LEU A 503 7.30 -34.93 -9.25
CA LEU A 503 6.12 -34.87 -10.11
C LEU A 503 4.99 -35.93 -9.91
N GLN A 504 3.74 -35.52 -10.10
CA GLN A 504 2.87 -35.81 -11.30
C GLN A 504 1.43 -35.34 -11.02
N SER A 505 0.94 -34.35 -11.78
CA SER A 505 -0.12 -34.47 -12.81
C SER A 505 -1.55 -34.64 -12.28
N MET A 506 -2.46 -33.71 -12.61
CA MET A 506 -3.81 -33.99 -13.12
C MET A 506 -4.59 -32.69 -13.41
N SER A 507 -5.37 -32.73 -14.48
CA SER A 507 -6.38 -31.78 -14.97
C SER A 507 -7.29 -32.59 -15.92
N PRO A 508 -8.47 -32.11 -16.40
CA PRO A 508 -9.24 -30.91 -16.04
C PRO A 508 -10.79 -31.10 -16.04
N ARG A 509 -11.52 -29.97 -15.86
CA ARG A 509 -12.88 -29.59 -16.36
C ARG A 509 -14.11 -29.81 -15.45
N LEU A 510 -14.87 -28.72 -15.21
CA LEU A 510 -16.23 -28.43 -15.76
C LEU A 510 -16.71 -27.03 -15.27
N ARG A 511 -17.11 -26.09 -16.16
CA ARG A 511 -18.50 -25.59 -16.42
C ARG A 511 -19.29 -25.24 -15.14
N ARG A 512 -19.93 -24.07 -14.90
CA ARG A 512 -20.86 -23.27 -15.74
C ARG A 512 -21.32 -21.99 -14.96
N ARG A 513 -21.65 -20.91 -15.70
CA ARG A 513 -22.75 -19.90 -15.51
C ARG A 513 -23.09 -19.35 -14.10
N GLY A 514 -22.76 -18.07 -13.90
CA GLY A 514 -23.72 -16.95 -13.84
C GLY A 514 -24.52 -16.70 -12.56
N SER A 515 -24.33 -15.52 -11.95
CA SER A 515 -25.43 -14.69 -11.43
C SER A 515 -24.92 -13.29 -11.07
N ILE A 516 -25.64 -12.27 -11.54
CA ILE A 516 -25.55 -10.89 -11.06
C ILE A 516 -26.35 -10.85 -9.76
N ALA A 517 -25.66 -10.74 -8.62
CA ALA A 517 -26.29 -10.40 -7.35
C ALA A 517 -25.34 -9.71 -6.38
N SER A 518 -25.86 -8.60 -5.86
CA SER A 518 -25.58 -7.97 -4.55
C SER A 518 -24.47 -6.92 -4.46
N LEU A 519 -24.93 -5.68 -4.25
CA LEU A 519 -24.26 -4.66 -3.45
C LEU A 519 -23.85 -5.30 -2.11
N LEU A 520 -22.54 -5.55 -1.92
CA LEU A 520 -22.00 -6.19 -0.73
C LEU A 520 -22.03 -5.23 0.49
N PRO A 521 -22.28 -5.74 1.71
CA PRO A 521 -22.08 -5.01 2.97
C PRO A 521 -20.61 -4.65 3.18
N LYS A 522 -20.34 -3.48 3.78
CA LYS A 522 -18.98 -3.01 4.07
C LYS A 522 -18.39 -3.77 5.27
N GLN A 523 -17.61 -4.79 4.90
CA GLN A 523 -16.66 -5.67 5.56
C GLN A 523 -16.47 -5.63 7.10
N MET A 524 -16.78 -6.76 7.73
CA MET A 524 -16.17 -7.21 8.99
C MET A 524 -14.71 -7.65 8.74
N ARG A 525 -13.80 -7.46 9.70
CA ARG A 525 -12.39 -7.88 9.57
C ARG A 525 -12.12 -9.14 10.36
N LYS A 526 -11.19 -9.98 9.92
CA LYS A 526 -10.76 -11.16 10.68
C LYS A 526 -9.40 -10.90 11.35
N VAL A 527 -9.32 -11.16 12.65
CA VAL A 527 -8.12 -11.19 13.48
C VAL A 527 -7.96 -12.61 13.99
N VAL A 528 -6.82 -13.25 13.78
CA VAL A 528 -6.58 -14.66 14.13
C VAL A 528 -5.61 -14.71 15.30
N TYR A 529 -5.96 -15.49 16.33
CA TYR A 529 -5.22 -15.65 17.58
C TYR A 529 -5.33 -17.10 18.06
N ARG A 530 -4.35 -17.61 18.80
CA ARG A 530 -4.41 -18.98 19.37
C ARG A 530 -5.14 -18.97 20.72
N ARG A 531 -5.89 -20.04 21.03
CA ARG A 531 -6.50 -20.27 22.35
C ARG A 531 -5.82 -21.45 23.03
N PHE A 532 -5.65 -21.35 24.34
CA PHE A 532 -5.25 -22.46 25.20
C PHE A 532 -6.48 -23.19 25.74
N ASN A 533 -6.46 -24.51 25.66
CA ASN A 533 -7.35 -25.35 26.45
C ASN A 533 -6.78 -25.40 27.87
N SER A 534 -7.30 -24.57 28.78
CA SER A 534 -7.15 -24.85 30.20
C SER A 534 -8.10 -26.00 30.58
N THR A 535 -7.79 -27.22 30.16
CA THR A 535 -8.40 -28.43 30.72
C THR A 535 -7.51 -28.96 31.83
N SER A 536 -7.38 -28.19 32.91
CA SER A 536 -7.25 -28.78 34.24
C SER A 536 -8.66 -29.03 34.74
N GLY A 537 -9.04 -30.31 34.81
CA GLY A 537 -10.40 -30.77 35.04
C GLY A 537 -11.09 -30.13 36.23
N LEU A 538 -12.24 -29.53 35.97
CA LEU A 538 -13.35 -29.51 36.90
C LEU A 538 -14.52 -30.18 36.18
N ASN A 539 -14.93 -31.33 36.71
CA ASN A 539 -16.24 -31.89 36.47
C ASN A 539 -17.28 -30.84 36.85
N GLU A 540 -17.98 -30.27 35.88
CA GLU A 540 -19.28 -29.66 36.14
C GLU A 540 -20.35 -30.64 35.66
N ASP A 541 -20.83 -31.40 36.63
CA ASP A 541 -22.17 -31.96 36.62
C ASP A 541 -23.21 -30.85 36.36
N LYS A 542 -24.12 -31.15 35.44
CA LYS A 542 -25.54 -30.75 35.39
C LYS A 542 -25.99 -29.59 36.32
N GLU A 543 -26.35 -28.46 35.73
CA GLU A 543 -27.75 -27.96 35.58
C GLU A 543 -27.82 -26.76 34.62
#